data_AF-M9YKF8-F1
#
_entry.id   AF-M9YKF8-F1
#
_cell.length_a   1.000
_cell.length_b   1.000
_cell.length_c   1.000
_cell.angle_alpha   90.00
_cell.angle_beta   90.00
_cell.angle_gamma   90.00
#
_symmetry.space_group_name_H-M   'P 1'
#
loop_
_entity.id
_entity.type
_entity.pdbx_description
1 polymer ?
#
loop_
_entity_poly.entity_id
_entity_poly.type
_entity_poly.pdbx_seq_one_letter_code
_entity_poly.pdbx_strand_id
1 'polypeptide(L)'
;MRKFQLVPLLLILVVLLGLYASWCAPRSGGHYLADLRSTLIHEEGMVETRANLLIVRPELFPSDYRSPGHLRLKLAAILDGARDKGLLNERSVVALPDQIGTWLLLGGERNELYGARSLPEAQAWLLLDNPRHLARAWLRSEGFPGLGETLLRMKANEMARDYQQLFGSLAREYRITLLAGSLLLPEPHMENGVLHTGKGQLHNVAPVFGPDGNLLGIPQIQACAARGAGPVTVQEIHTKDMQVLVSREGCRSPSLVKSAGMRNGIALFLRGRLWPLEDLTDCCGASAFSRESPGSGSHLLSTQRVSSPSVAELPAENR
;
A
#
# COMPACT_ATOMS: atom_id res chain seq x y z
N MET A 1 24.15 -4.51 55.64
CA MET A 1 22.89 -5.21 55.27
C MET A 1 22.31 -4.82 53.89
N ARG A 2 22.51 -3.59 53.37
CA ARG A 2 22.03 -3.19 52.02
C ARG A 2 22.58 -4.00 50.83
N LYS A 3 23.81 -4.52 50.92
CA LYS A 3 24.47 -5.25 49.82
C LYS A 3 23.83 -6.63 49.52
N PHE A 4 23.28 -7.30 50.54
CA PHE A 4 22.63 -8.61 50.37
C PHE A 4 21.23 -8.53 49.74
N GLN A 5 20.52 -7.40 49.88
CA GLN A 5 19.24 -7.18 49.21
C GLN A 5 19.37 -6.77 47.73
N LEU A 6 20.56 -6.28 47.31
CA LEU A 6 20.82 -5.89 45.92
C LEU A 6 21.09 -7.08 45.00
N VAL A 7 21.64 -8.18 45.53
CA VAL A 7 21.95 -9.40 44.76
C VAL A 7 20.70 -10.07 44.16
N PRO A 8 19.61 -10.35 44.92
CA PRO A 8 18.40 -10.93 44.35
C PRO A 8 17.71 -9.97 43.37
N LEU A 9 17.74 -8.67 43.64
CA LEU A 9 17.19 -7.65 42.73
C LEU A 9 17.92 -7.65 41.38
N LEU A 10 19.26 -7.74 41.41
CA LEU A 10 20.07 -7.78 40.20
C LEU A 10 19.89 -9.09 39.42
N LEU A 11 19.74 -10.22 40.12
CA LEU A 11 19.39 -11.49 39.49
C LEU A 11 18.02 -11.44 38.80
N ILE A 12 17.00 -10.89 39.48
CA ILE A 12 15.67 -10.70 38.88
C ILE A 12 15.76 -9.81 37.64
N LEU A 13 16.51 -8.71 37.71
CA LEU A 13 16.71 -7.82 36.57
C LEU A 13 17.39 -8.54 35.39
N VAL A 14 18.44 -9.33 35.64
CA VAL A 14 19.12 -10.12 34.60
C VAL A 14 18.18 -11.15 33.98
N VAL A 15 17.36 -11.84 34.78
CA VAL A 15 16.36 -12.79 34.28
C VAL A 15 15.31 -12.08 33.42
N LEU A 16 14.79 -10.93 33.88
CA LEU A 16 13.83 -10.13 33.11
C LEU A 16 14.43 -9.64 31.79
N LEU A 17 15.68 -9.16 31.80
CA LEU A 17 16.39 -8.75 30.59
C LEU A 17 16.65 -9.93 29.66
N GLY A 18 16.98 -11.11 30.19
CA GLY A 18 17.16 -12.34 29.41
C GLY A 18 15.86 -12.82 28.76
N LEU A 19 14.76 -12.84 29.51
CA LEU A 19 13.43 -13.16 28.99
C LEU A 19 12.99 -12.16 27.92
N TYR A 20 13.24 -10.87 28.14
CA TYR A 20 12.94 -9.82 27.18
C TYR A 20 13.82 -9.90 25.92
N ALA A 21 15.11 -10.20 26.06
CA ALA A 21 16.01 -10.42 24.92
C ALA A 21 15.59 -11.65 24.11
N SER A 22 15.21 -12.74 24.78
CA SER A 22 14.62 -13.92 24.13
C SER A 22 13.26 -13.61 23.49
N TRP A 23 12.49 -12.70 24.06
CA TRP A 23 11.22 -12.24 23.49
C TRP A 23 11.44 -11.42 22.22
N CYS A 24 12.44 -10.55 22.21
CA CYS A 24 12.83 -9.70 21.08
C CYS A 24 13.71 -10.41 20.03
N ALA A 25 14.17 -11.63 20.32
CA ALA A 25 15.03 -12.37 19.40
C ALA A 25 14.30 -12.63 18.07
N PRO A 26 14.97 -12.47 16.91
CA PRO A 26 14.40 -12.79 15.61
C PRO A 26 13.93 -14.26 15.60
N ARG A 27 12.64 -14.49 15.32
CA ARG A 27 12.09 -15.85 15.22
C ARG A 27 12.02 -16.27 13.76
N SER A 28 12.36 -17.53 13.49
CA SER A 28 12.16 -18.14 12.17
C SER A 28 10.67 -18.08 11.81
N GLY A 29 10.35 -17.51 10.65
CA GLY A 29 8.98 -17.40 10.18
C GLY A 29 8.30 -18.78 10.14
N GLY A 30 7.12 -18.88 10.77
CA GLY A 30 6.28 -20.07 10.67
C GLY A 30 5.97 -20.38 9.20
N HIS A 31 5.81 -21.66 8.88
CA HIS A 31 5.49 -22.10 7.53
C HIS A 31 4.02 -21.76 7.25
N TYR A 32 3.80 -20.64 6.56
CA TYR A 32 2.48 -20.25 6.06
C TYR A 32 2.48 -20.40 4.54
N LEU A 33 1.46 -21.08 4.02
CA LEU A 33 1.24 -21.17 2.58
C LEU A 33 0.35 -20.00 2.18
N ALA A 34 0.84 -19.14 1.29
CA ALA A 34 0.02 -18.10 0.69
C ALA A 34 -1.14 -18.77 -0.08
N ASP A 35 -2.37 -18.31 0.15
CA ASP A 35 -3.47 -18.71 -0.72
C ASP A 35 -3.35 -17.96 -2.03
N LEU A 36 -2.89 -18.67 -3.05
CA LEU A 36 -2.66 -18.15 -4.41
C LEU A 36 -3.89 -18.33 -5.31
N ARG A 37 -5.00 -18.86 -4.79
CA ARG A 37 -6.21 -19.02 -5.58
C ARG A 37 -6.78 -17.65 -5.94
N SER A 38 -6.84 -17.37 -7.24
CA SER A 38 -7.52 -16.19 -7.78
C SER A 38 -8.69 -16.63 -8.65
N THR A 39 -9.91 -16.22 -8.33
CA THR A 39 -11.04 -16.38 -9.25
C THR A 39 -11.16 -15.12 -10.11
N LEU A 40 -10.99 -15.28 -11.42
CA LEU A 40 -11.27 -14.22 -12.38
C LEU A 40 -12.77 -14.10 -12.59
N ILE A 41 -13.35 -13.00 -12.11
CA ILE A 41 -14.80 -12.81 -12.05
C ILE A 41 -15.34 -12.03 -13.25
N HIS A 42 -14.52 -11.25 -13.97
CA HIS A 42 -15.01 -10.47 -15.11
C HIS A 42 -13.90 -10.16 -16.13
N GLU A 43 -14.16 -10.42 -17.42
CA GLU A 43 -13.26 -10.12 -18.54
C GLU A 43 -14.05 -9.30 -19.57
N GLU A 44 -13.63 -8.05 -19.85
CA GLU A 44 -14.26 -7.20 -20.87
C GLU A 44 -13.38 -7.06 -22.11
N GLY A 45 -13.57 -7.96 -23.07
CA GLY A 45 -13.08 -7.79 -24.45
C GLY A 45 -11.77 -8.53 -24.76
N MET A 46 -11.51 -8.66 -26.07
CA MET A 46 -10.32 -9.34 -26.59
C MET A 46 -9.12 -8.40 -26.66
N VAL A 47 -7.95 -8.96 -26.36
CA VAL A 47 -6.63 -8.33 -26.49
C VAL A 47 -6.34 -8.05 -27.96
N GLU A 48 -6.02 -6.79 -28.26
CA GLU A 48 -5.52 -6.39 -29.58
C GLU A 48 -4.02 -6.08 -29.49
N THR A 49 -3.36 -5.83 -30.62
CA THR A 49 -1.94 -5.39 -30.69
C THR A 49 -1.66 -4.02 -30.05
N ARG A 50 -2.71 -3.40 -29.49
CA ARG A 50 -2.68 -2.13 -28.75
C ARG A 50 -2.50 -2.39 -27.26
N ALA A 51 -2.14 -1.35 -26.53
CA ALA A 51 -1.87 -1.43 -25.11
C ALA A 51 -3.12 -1.71 -24.27
N ASN A 52 -2.96 -2.49 -23.19
CA ASN A 52 -4.05 -2.92 -22.32
C ASN A 52 -3.98 -2.22 -20.96
N LEU A 53 -5.13 -1.86 -20.39
CA LEU A 53 -5.23 -1.41 -19.00
C LEU A 53 -5.87 -2.50 -18.16
N LEU A 54 -5.14 -3.08 -17.22
CA LEU A 54 -5.62 -4.11 -16.31
C LEU A 54 -5.82 -3.54 -14.91
N ILE A 55 -7.01 -3.69 -14.34
CA ILE A 55 -7.32 -3.18 -13.00
C ILE A 55 -7.40 -4.33 -11.99
N VAL A 56 -6.33 -4.56 -11.26
CA VAL A 56 -6.26 -5.68 -10.31
C VAL A 56 -6.70 -5.24 -8.92
N ARG A 57 -7.73 -5.90 -8.36
CA ARG A 57 -8.04 -5.80 -6.92
C ARG A 57 -7.89 -7.17 -6.28
N PRO A 58 -6.75 -7.42 -5.63
CA PRO A 58 -6.49 -8.68 -4.95
C PRO A 58 -7.32 -8.78 -3.65
N GLU A 59 -7.73 -10.00 -3.32
CA GLU A 59 -8.25 -10.33 -2.00
C GLU A 59 -7.08 -10.46 -1.03
N LEU A 60 -6.88 -9.51 -0.12
CA LEU A 60 -5.70 -9.48 0.76
C LEU A 60 -6.04 -9.80 2.22
N PHE A 61 -5.15 -10.53 2.88
CA PHE A 61 -5.22 -10.90 4.30
C PHE A 61 -3.98 -10.38 5.04
N PRO A 62 -4.05 -10.18 6.37
CA PRO A 62 -2.88 -9.81 7.17
C PRO A 62 -1.66 -10.73 6.93
N SER A 63 -1.90 -12.03 6.73
CA SER A 63 -0.85 -13.03 6.48
C SER A 63 -0.12 -12.85 5.14
N ASP A 64 -0.74 -12.20 4.13
CA ASP A 64 -0.08 -11.89 2.87
C ASP A 64 1.02 -10.82 3.07
N TYR A 65 0.86 -9.96 4.09
CA TYR A 65 1.81 -8.91 4.46
C TYR A 65 2.91 -9.38 5.41
N ARG A 66 2.98 -10.68 5.71
CA ARG A 66 4.00 -11.24 6.60
C ARG A 66 5.42 -10.88 6.17
N SER A 67 5.64 -10.86 4.87
CA SER A 67 6.86 -10.36 4.25
C SER A 67 6.52 -9.81 2.86
N PRO A 68 7.35 -8.92 2.30
CA PRO A 68 7.17 -8.47 0.93
C PRO A 68 7.12 -9.65 -0.06
N GLY A 69 7.93 -10.69 0.16
CA GLY A 69 7.92 -11.88 -0.68
C GLY A 69 6.55 -12.58 -0.76
N HIS A 70 5.79 -12.64 0.32
CA HIS A 70 4.46 -13.28 0.33
C HIS A 70 3.44 -12.49 -0.48
N LEU A 71 3.37 -11.18 -0.26
CA LEU A 71 2.52 -10.30 -1.05
C LEU A 71 2.89 -10.36 -2.54
N ARG A 72 4.19 -10.37 -2.85
CA ARG A 72 4.68 -10.49 -4.23
C ARG A 72 4.19 -11.79 -4.88
N LEU A 73 4.30 -12.93 -4.20
CA LEU A 73 3.83 -14.22 -4.73
C LEU A 73 2.33 -14.20 -5.07
N LYS A 74 1.53 -13.57 -4.22
CA LYS A 74 0.08 -13.46 -4.44
C LYS A 74 -0.26 -12.57 -5.64
N LEU A 75 0.41 -11.43 -5.75
CA LEU A 75 0.25 -10.53 -6.90
C LEU A 75 0.76 -11.17 -8.19
N ALA A 76 1.89 -11.89 -8.14
CA ALA A 76 2.45 -12.63 -9.25
C ALA A 76 1.47 -13.70 -9.77
N ALA A 77 0.86 -14.49 -8.88
CA ALA A 77 -0.14 -15.49 -9.28
C ALA A 77 -1.33 -14.88 -10.06
N ILE A 78 -1.76 -13.67 -9.69
CA ILE A 78 -2.82 -12.95 -10.42
C ILE A 78 -2.33 -12.50 -11.79
N LEU A 79 -1.11 -11.96 -11.87
CA LEU A 79 -0.52 -11.50 -13.13
C LEU A 79 -0.19 -12.67 -14.07
N ASP A 80 0.22 -13.82 -13.54
CA ASP A 80 0.40 -15.07 -14.28
C ASP A 80 -0.94 -15.50 -14.89
N GLY A 81 -2.00 -15.54 -14.09
CA GLY A 81 -3.34 -15.86 -14.59
C GLY A 81 -3.85 -14.88 -15.65
N ALA A 82 -3.48 -13.59 -15.58
CA ALA A 82 -3.79 -12.62 -16.62
C ALA A 82 -2.94 -12.83 -17.89
N ARG A 83 -1.65 -13.16 -17.74
CA ARG A 83 -0.75 -13.49 -18.85
C ARG A 83 -1.21 -14.74 -19.60
N ASP A 84 -1.58 -15.80 -18.88
CA ASP A 84 -2.03 -17.08 -19.45
C ASP A 84 -3.31 -16.93 -20.29
N LYS A 85 -4.14 -15.93 -19.95
CA LYS A 85 -5.34 -15.55 -20.71
C LYS A 85 -5.05 -14.55 -21.84
N GLY A 86 -3.78 -14.19 -22.05
CA GLY A 86 -3.35 -13.22 -23.06
C GLY A 86 -3.64 -11.76 -22.70
N LEU A 87 -4.09 -11.45 -21.48
CA LEU A 87 -4.55 -10.12 -21.07
C LEU A 87 -3.41 -9.14 -20.78
N LEU A 88 -2.18 -9.67 -20.64
CA LEU A 88 -0.96 -8.91 -20.45
C LEU A 88 -0.05 -8.98 -21.67
N ASN A 89 0.53 -7.85 -22.02
CA ASN A 89 1.61 -7.67 -22.98
C ASN A 89 2.61 -6.62 -22.45
N GLU A 90 3.74 -6.43 -23.13
CA GLU A 90 4.79 -5.48 -22.70
C GLU A 90 4.36 -4.00 -22.72
N ARG A 91 3.21 -3.70 -23.34
CA ARG A 91 2.60 -2.37 -23.36
C ARG A 91 1.49 -2.21 -22.32
N SER A 92 1.28 -3.21 -21.46
CA SER A 92 0.18 -3.19 -20.51
C SER A 92 0.47 -2.26 -19.35
N VAL A 93 -0.55 -1.51 -18.94
CA VAL A 93 -0.59 -0.74 -17.71
C VAL A 93 -1.44 -1.53 -16.72
N VAL A 94 -0.86 -1.88 -15.58
CA VAL A 94 -1.58 -2.56 -14.50
C VAL A 94 -1.80 -1.58 -13.37
N ALA A 95 -3.02 -1.50 -12.87
CA ALA A 95 -3.39 -0.66 -11.74
C ALA A 95 -3.74 -1.50 -10.52
N LEU A 96 -3.07 -1.22 -9.40
CA LEU A 96 -3.34 -1.80 -8.08
C LEU A 96 -4.15 -0.83 -7.21
N PRO A 97 -4.81 -1.34 -6.15
CA PRO A 97 -5.64 -0.52 -5.29
C PRO A 97 -4.82 0.42 -4.43
N ASP A 98 -5.43 1.53 -4.05
CA ASP A 98 -4.82 2.45 -3.09
C ASP A 98 -4.64 1.83 -1.72
N GLN A 99 -3.63 2.34 -1.01
CA GLN A 99 -3.27 1.92 0.35
C GLN A 99 -2.81 0.45 0.45
N ILE A 100 -2.63 -0.24 -0.68
CA ILE A 100 -2.06 -1.59 -0.71
C ILE A 100 -0.67 -1.64 -0.06
N GLY A 101 0.12 -0.56 -0.19
CA GLY A 101 1.45 -0.50 0.41
C GLY A 101 1.46 -0.17 1.90
N THR A 102 0.40 0.46 2.42
CA THR A 102 0.33 0.88 3.84
C THR A 102 0.38 -0.30 4.80
N TRP A 103 -0.18 -1.44 4.40
CA TRP A 103 -0.19 -2.67 5.20
C TRP A 103 1.14 -3.43 5.23
N LEU A 104 2.17 -2.99 4.49
CA LEU A 104 3.56 -3.44 4.71
C LEU A 104 4.03 -3.16 6.16
N LEU A 105 3.29 -2.32 6.89
CA LEU A 105 3.34 -2.18 8.34
C LEU A 105 3.32 -3.53 9.09
N LEU A 106 2.67 -4.58 8.57
CA LEU A 106 2.57 -5.88 9.24
C LEU A 106 3.78 -6.79 8.99
N GLY A 107 4.78 -6.33 8.24
CA GLY A 107 5.95 -7.13 7.84
C GLY A 107 6.85 -7.50 9.01
N GLY A 108 7.26 -8.77 9.05
CA GLY A 108 8.25 -9.26 10.03
C GLY A 108 7.71 -9.49 11.44
N GLU A 109 6.39 -9.44 11.62
CA GLU A 109 5.74 -9.55 12.92
C GLU A 109 5.43 -11.01 13.29
N ARG A 110 4.95 -11.22 14.52
CA ARG A 110 4.63 -12.54 15.06
C ARG A 110 3.40 -13.19 14.42
N ASN A 111 3.31 -14.53 14.54
CA ASN A 111 2.18 -15.30 14.02
C ASN A 111 0.83 -14.85 14.61
N GLU A 112 0.85 -14.50 15.90
CA GLU A 112 -0.31 -14.07 16.66
C GLU A 112 -0.94 -12.80 16.07
N LEU A 113 -0.13 -11.89 15.54
CA LEU A 113 -0.61 -10.70 14.84
C LEU A 113 -1.45 -11.06 13.61
N TYR A 114 -0.99 -12.03 12.80
CA TYR A 114 -1.72 -12.42 11.58
C TYR A 114 -3.01 -13.19 11.87
N GLY A 115 -3.15 -13.70 13.10
CA GLY A 115 -4.37 -14.31 13.62
C GLY A 115 -5.33 -13.33 14.30
N ALA A 116 -4.93 -12.07 14.46
CA ALA A 116 -5.74 -11.05 15.13
C ALA A 116 -7.12 -10.90 14.44
N ARG A 117 -8.14 -10.67 15.25
CA ARG A 117 -9.53 -10.48 14.75
C ARG A 117 -9.87 -9.02 14.56
N SER A 118 -9.13 -8.12 15.20
CA SER A 118 -9.37 -6.68 15.21
C SER A 118 -8.06 -5.90 15.05
N LEU A 119 -8.16 -4.68 14.50
CA LEU A 119 -6.99 -3.82 14.37
C LEU A 119 -6.37 -3.44 15.74
N PRO A 120 -7.14 -3.13 16.79
CA PRO A 120 -6.56 -2.87 18.12
C PRO A 120 -5.72 -4.05 18.65
N GLU A 121 -6.17 -5.29 18.41
CA GLU A 121 -5.41 -6.49 18.77
C GLU A 121 -4.10 -6.58 17.97
N ALA A 122 -4.14 -6.33 16.66
CA ALA A 122 -2.95 -6.29 15.82
C ALA A 122 -1.98 -5.16 16.25
N GLN A 123 -2.50 -3.97 16.56
CA GLN A 123 -1.72 -2.83 17.05
C GLN A 123 -1.04 -3.13 18.39
N ALA A 124 -1.72 -3.86 19.29
CA ALA A 124 -1.11 -4.32 20.52
C ALA A 124 0.10 -5.22 20.22
N TRP A 125 -0.04 -6.21 19.33
CA TRP A 125 1.09 -7.05 18.92
C TRP A 125 2.23 -6.23 18.29
N LEU A 126 1.92 -5.28 17.39
CA LEU A 126 2.91 -4.39 16.78
C LEU A 126 3.71 -3.60 17.83
N LEU A 127 3.04 -3.10 18.88
CA LEU A 127 3.68 -2.39 19.98
C LEU A 127 4.59 -3.31 20.81
N LEU A 128 4.09 -4.50 21.15
CA LEU A 128 4.84 -5.47 21.95
C LEU A 128 6.10 -5.97 21.23
N ASP A 129 6.05 -6.09 19.90
CA ASP A 129 7.15 -6.61 19.09
C ASP A 129 8.18 -5.54 18.70
N ASN A 130 7.84 -4.25 18.85
CA ASN A 130 8.73 -3.12 18.50
C ASN A 130 9.10 -2.19 19.69
N PRO A 131 9.51 -2.73 20.86
CA PRO A 131 9.66 -1.94 22.08
C PRO A 131 10.82 -0.92 22.04
N ARG A 132 11.88 -1.19 21.26
CA ARG A 132 12.99 -0.24 21.03
C ARG A 132 12.55 1.02 20.28
N HIS A 133 11.52 0.90 19.44
CA HIS A 133 10.98 2.04 18.70
C HIS A 133 9.99 2.80 19.56
N LEU A 134 9.19 2.10 20.36
CA LEU A 134 8.32 2.71 21.37
C LEU A 134 9.12 3.54 22.38
N ALA A 135 10.22 3.00 22.91
CA ALA A 135 11.10 3.73 23.83
C ALA A 135 11.67 5.01 23.19
N ARG A 136 12.10 4.94 21.92
CA ARG A 136 12.60 6.11 21.17
C ARG A 136 11.52 7.14 20.87
N ALA A 137 10.29 6.71 20.57
CA ALA A 137 9.16 7.59 20.37
C ALA A 137 8.80 8.32 21.66
N TRP A 138 8.79 7.60 22.80
CA TRP A 138 8.51 8.15 24.12
C TRP A 138 9.56 9.19 24.57
N LEU A 139 10.85 8.92 24.32
CA LEU A 139 11.97 9.83 24.65
C LEU A 139 12.00 11.12 23.82
N ARG A 140 11.31 11.15 22.67
CA ARG A 140 11.34 12.26 21.71
C ARG A 140 10.06 13.10 21.71
N SER A 141 9.20 12.97 22.71
CA SER A 141 7.81 13.43 22.70
C SER A 141 7.64 14.95 22.41
N GLU A 142 7.49 15.30 21.14
CA GLU A 142 6.72 16.44 20.65
C GLU A 142 5.28 15.96 20.38
N GLY A 143 4.47 15.80 21.43
CA GLY A 143 3.10 15.30 21.31
C GLY A 143 2.99 13.83 20.86
N PHE A 144 2.04 13.08 21.39
CA PHE A 144 1.77 11.73 20.89
C PHE A 144 0.72 11.83 19.78
N PRO A 145 1.07 11.63 18.49
CA PRO A 145 0.06 11.38 17.47
C PRO A 145 -0.72 10.10 17.83
N GLY A 146 -1.86 9.88 17.18
CA GLY A 146 -2.64 8.66 17.36
C GLY A 146 -1.78 7.40 17.21
N LEU A 147 -2.16 6.32 17.88
CA LEU A 147 -1.37 5.08 17.95
C LEU A 147 -0.94 4.57 16.55
N GLY A 148 -1.86 4.54 15.59
CA GLY A 148 -1.51 4.04 14.25
C GLY A 148 -0.57 4.96 13.46
N GLU A 149 -0.64 6.29 13.63
CA GLU A 149 0.37 7.18 13.05
C GLU A 149 1.77 6.93 13.65
N THR A 150 1.84 6.67 14.96
CA THR A 150 3.10 6.29 15.62
C THR A 150 3.68 5.01 15.01
N LEU A 151 2.83 4.00 14.77
CA LEU A 151 3.22 2.75 14.15
C LEU A 151 3.70 2.94 12.70
N LEU A 152 3.00 3.76 11.91
CA LEU A 152 3.42 4.10 10.54
C LEU A 152 4.79 4.77 10.52
N ARG A 153 5.01 5.77 11.39
CA ARG A 153 6.31 6.47 11.51
C ARG A 153 7.43 5.53 11.95
N MET A 154 7.12 4.59 12.82
CA MET A 154 8.07 3.60 13.33
C MET A 154 8.62 2.68 12.23
N LYS A 155 7.77 2.25 11.29
CA LYS A 155 8.13 1.31 10.21
C LYS A 155 8.32 1.97 8.85
N ALA A 156 8.12 3.28 8.73
CA ALA A 156 8.17 4.05 7.49
C ALA A 156 9.37 3.74 6.57
N ASN A 157 10.59 3.72 7.11
CA ASN A 157 11.80 3.43 6.31
C ASN A 157 11.83 2.01 5.75
N GLU A 158 11.32 1.04 6.51
CA GLU A 158 11.21 -0.35 6.06
C GLU A 158 10.11 -0.46 5.00
N MET A 159 8.95 0.12 5.27
CA MET A 159 7.84 0.15 4.33
C MET A 159 8.22 0.78 2.98
N ALA A 160 8.92 1.93 2.98
CA ALA A 160 9.32 2.61 1.74
C ALA A 160 10.25 1.76 0.87
N ARG A 161 11.26 1.13 1.49
CA ARG A 161 12.19 0.22 0.80
C ARG A 161 11.47 -1.01 0.28
N ASP A 162 10.68 -1.66 1.14
CA ASP A 162 10.01 -2.91 0.82
C ASP A 162 8.95 -2.70 -0.27
N TYR A 163 8.24 -1.57 -0.23
CA TYR A 163 7.31 -1.12 -1.28
C TYR A 163 8.03 -1.00 -2.63
N GLN A 164 9.14 -0.26 -2.65
CA GLN A 164 9.88 -0.01 -3.88
C GLN A 164 10.45 -1.31 -4.48
N GLN A 165 11.03 -2.17 -3.64
CA GLN A 165 11.56 -3.45 -4.07
C GLN A 165 10.47 -4.37 -4.61
N LEU A 166 9.33 -4.47 -3.92
CA LEU A 166 8.22 -5.34 -4.28
C LEU A 166 7.61 -4.94 -5.63
N PHE A 167 7.15 -3.70 -5.75
CA PHE A 167 6.42 -3.26 -6.94
C PHE A 167 7.35 -3.03 -8.13
N GLY A 168 8.57 -2.53 -7.91
CA GLY A 168 9.58 -2.44 -8.96
C GLY A 168 9.97 -3.83 -9.50
N SER A 169 10.09 -4.84 -8.64
CA SER A 169 10.38 -6.20 -9.09
C SER A 169 9.25 -6.79 -9.94
N LEU A 170 7.98 -6.60 -9.54
CA LEU A 170 6.82 -7.04 -10.32
C LEU A 170 6.74 -6.34 -11.67
N ALA A 171 6.92 -5.01 -11.72
CA ALA A 171 6.88 -4.27 -12.97
C ALA A 171 7.94 -4.77 -13.97
N ARG A 172 9.15 -5.05 -13.48
CA ARG A 172 10.26 -5.60 -14.27
C ARG A 172 10.03 -7.04 -14.72
N GLU A 173 9.56 -7.90 -13.83
CA GLU A 173 9.33 -9.32 -14.09
C GLU A 173 8.24 -9.53 -15.16
N TYR A 174 7.20 -8.69 -15.13
CA TYR A 174 6.11 -8.74 -16.10
C TYR A 174 6.30 -7.80 -17.30
N ARG A 175 7.35 -6.96 -17.30
CA ARG A 175 7.63 -5.95 -18.33
C ARG A 175 6.42 -5.04 -18.58
N ILE A 176 5.78 -4.59 -17.51
CA ILE A 176 4.56 -3.77 -17.54
C ILE A 176 4.84 -2.40 -16.92
N THR A 177 3.98 -1.43 -17.25
CA THR A 177 3.87 -0.22 -16.43
C THR A 177 2.94 -0.53 -15.26
N LEU A 178 3.37 -0.29 -14.03
CA LEU A 178 2.62 -0.62 -12.83
C LEU A 178 2.26 0.63 -12.04
N LEU A 179 0.97 0.95 -11.99
CA LEU A 179 0.41 1.86 -11.00
C LEU A 179 0.32 1.06 -9.70
N ALA A 180 1.33 1.16 -8.85
CA ALA A 180 1.54 0.29 -7.70
C ALA A 180 0.58 0.53 -6.52
N GLY A 181 -0.53 1.24 -6.76
CA GLY A 181 -1.39 1.74 -5.71
C GLY A 181 -0.70 2.85 -4.93
N SER A 182 -0.94 2.90 -3.63
CA SER A 182 -0.39 3.94 -2.76
C SER A 182 -0.03 3.42 -1.37
N LEU A 183 0.73 4.23 -0.64
CA LEU A 183 1.09 4.01 0.76
C LEU A 183 1.19 5.32 1.56
N LEU A 184 1.02 5.23 2.88
CA LEU A 184 1.24 6.35 3.80
C LEU A 184 2.68 6.39 4.32
N LEU A 185 3.35 7.54 4.15
CA LEU A 185 4.70 7.79 4.65
C LEU A 185 4.82 9.18 5.29
N PRO A 186 5.65 9.36 6.33
CA PRO A 186 5.99 10.67 6.87
C PRO A 186 6.98 11.39 5.95
N GLU A 187 6.64 12.62 5.55
CA GLU A 187 7.48 13.52 4.74
C GLU A 187 8.29 12.78 3.65
N PRO A 188 7.59 12.12 2.71
CA PRO A 188 8.23 11.30 1.70
C PRO A 188 8.95 12.18 0.69
N HIS A 189 10.12 11.73 0.26
CA HIS A 189 10.90 12.41 -0.77
C HIS A 189 11.68 11.40 -1.60
N MET A 190 12.00 11.81 -2.82
CA MET A 190 12.78 11.03 -3.76
C MET A 190 14.22 11.53 -3.79
N GLU A 191 15.17 10.64 -3.59
CA GLU A 191 16.60 10.93 -3.74
C GLU A 191 17.23 9.85 -4.61
N ASN A 192 17.83 10.23 -5.74
CA ASN A 192 18.49 9.30 -6.68
C ASN A 192 17.63 8.10 -7.09
N GLY A 193 16.33 8.32 -7.27
CA GLY A 193 15.39 7.26 -7.63
C GLY A 193 15.02 6.32 -6.49
N VAL A 194 15.41 6.60 -5.24
CA VAL A 194 15.04 5.85 -4.03
C VAL A 194 14.01 6.64 -3.23
N LEU A 195 12.99 5.93 -2.72
CA LEU A 195 11.95 6.52 -1.88
C LEU A 195 12.41 6.58 -0.42
N HIS A 196 12.49 7.78 0.12
CA HIS A 196 12.89 8.06 1.50
C HIS A 196 11.75 8.65 2.32
N THR A 197 11.92 8.63 3.64
CA THR A 197 10.93 9.13 4.61
C THR A 197 11.59 10.11 5.56
N GLY A 198 10.85 11.15 5.93
CA GLY A 198 11.29 12.20 6.84
C GLY A 198 10.59 12.12 8.20
N LYS A 199 10.43 13.28 8.86
CA LYS A 199 9.82 13.40 10.19
C LYS A 199 8.56 14.26 10.20
N GLY A 200 8.27 14.98 9.11
CA GLY A 200 7.11 15.83 8.96
C GLY A 200 5.78 15.09 8.88
N GLN A 201 4.77 15.74 8.30
CA GLN A 201 3.40 15.23 8.23
C GLN A 201 3.31 13.93 7.41
N LEU A 202 2.30 13.10 7.70
CA LEU A 202 1.99 11.95 6.86
C LEU A 202 1.51 12.42 5.48
N HIS A 203 1.86 11.67 4.46
CA HIS A 203 1.42 11.89 3.09
C HIS A 203 1.03 10.55 2.46
N ASN A 204 -0.01 10.59 1.63
CA ASN A 204 -0.33 9.52 0.70
C ASN A 204 0.59 9.65 -0.52
N VAL A 205 1.34 8.59 -0.83
CA VAL A 205 2.26 8.56 -1.96
C VAL A 205 1.82 7.46 -2.93
N ALA A 206 1.75 7.79 -4.21
CA ALA A 206 1.43 6.84 -5.28
C ALA A 206 2.54 6.81 -6.34
N PRO A 207 3.58 5.98 -6.14
CA PRO A 207 4.63 5.78 -7.13
C PRO A 207 4.17 4.93 -8.30
N VAL A 208 4.73 5.19 -9.48
CA VAL A 208 4.50 4.44 -10.72
C VAL A 208 5.81 3.80 -11.13
N PHE A 209 5.77 2.52 -11.51
CA PHE A 209 6.96 1.78 -11.94
C PHE A 209 6.89 1.45 -13.42
N GLY A 210 8.02 1.56 -14.09
CA GLY A 210 8.15 1.22 -15.49
C GLY A 210 8.47 -0.25 -15.72
N PRO A 211 8.47 -0.69 -16.99
CA PRO A 211 8.82 -2.07 -17.36
C PRO A 211 10.24 -2.50 -16.98
N ASP A 212 11.11 -1.56 -16.63
CA ASP A 212 12.47 -1.78 -16.14
C ASP A 212 12.53 -1.93 -14.61
N GLY A 213 11.41 -1.70 -13.91
CA GLY A 213 11.28 -1.71 -12.46
C GLY A 213 11.71 -0.42 -11.77
N ASN A 214 12.08 0.61 -12.53
CA ASN A 214 12.43 1.92 -12.00
C ASN A 214 11.19 2.79 -11.86
N LEU A 215 11.28 3.83 -11.03
CA LEU A 215 10.20 4.80 -10.89
C LEU A 215 10.05 5.65 -12.15
N LEU A 216 8.81 5.81 -12.60
CA LEU A 216 8.44 6.67 -13.72
C LEU A 216 7.94 8.02 -13.20
N GLY A 217 8.67 9.08 -13.55
CA GLY A 217 8.32 10.45 -13.21
C GLY A 217 8.37 10.73 -11.70
N ILE A 218 7.76 11.84 -11.30
CA ILE A 218 7.63 12.23 -9.89
C ILE A 218 6.40 11.52 -9.31
N PRO A 219 6.53 10.79 -8.19
CA PRO A 219 5.38 10.20 -7.50
C PRO A 219 4.37 11.27 -7.11
N GLN A 220 3.08 10.96 -7.17
CA GLN A 220 2.10 11.84 -6.54
C GLN A 220 2.21 11.75 -5.04
N ILE A 221 2.27 12.93 -4.40
CA ILE A 221 2.37 13.10 -2.96
C ILE A 221 1.24 14.02 -2.54
N GLN A 222 0.37 13.52 -1.67
CA GLN A 222 -0.75 14.28 -1.13
C GLN A 222 -0.67 14.31 0.38
N ALA A 223 -0.71 15.50 0.96
CA ALA A 223 -0.75 15.65 2.41
C ALA A 223 -1.97 14.92 2.98
N CYS A 224 -1.75 14.17 4.05
CA CYS A 224 -2.84 13.61 4.84
C CYS A 224 -3.54 14.77 5.56
N ALA A 225 -4.72 15.17 5.04
CA ALA A 225 -5.60 16.11 5.71
C ALA A 225 -6.62 15.31 6.53
N ALA A 226 -6.44 15.30 7.86
CA ALA A 226 -7.41 14.66 8.74
C ALA A 226 -8.83 15.19 8.44
N ARG A 227 -9.73 14.29 8.02
CA ARG A 227 -11.19 14.53 7.86
C ARG A 227 -11.63 15.49 6.72
N GLY A 228 -10.81 15.73 5.70
CA GLY A 228 -11.20 16.51 4.51
C GLY A 228 -11.18 15.71 3.20
N ALA A 229 -11.99 16.11 2.21
CA ALA A 229 -11.72 15.76 0.82
C ALA A 229 -10.42 16.46 0.42
N GLY A 230 -9.36 15.69 0.14
CA GLY A 230 -8.12 16.25 -0.38
C GLY A 230 -8.34 16.84 -1.79
N PRO A 231 -7.49 17.76 -2.25
CA PRO A 231 -7.59 18.25 -3.63
C PRO A 231 -7.55 17.08 -4.62
N VAL A 232 -8.36 17.18 -5.69
CA VAL A 232 -8.25 16.23 -6.81
C VAL A 232 -6.93 16.49 -7.51
N THR A 233 -6.11 15.46 -7.61
CA THR A 233 -4.82 15.49 -8.29
C THR A 233 -4.88 14.57 -9.50
N VAL A 234 -4.39 15.04 -10.64
CA VAL A 234 -4.35 14.24 -11.87
C VAL A 234 -2.88 13.97 -12.21
N GLN A 235 -2.50 12.70 -12.23
CA GLN A 235 -1.20 12.27 -12.71
C GLN A 235 -1.33 11.88 -14.17
N GLU A 236 -0.62 12.57 -15.04
CA GLU A 236 -0.49 12.13 -16.42
C GLU A 236 0.72 11.23 -16.58
N ILE A 237 0.47 9.99 -16.96
CA ILE A 237 1.49 8.97 -17.11
C ILE A 237 1.71 8.76 -18.59
N HIS A 238 2.84 9.26 -19.06
CA HIS A 238 3.32 9.06 -20.41
C HIS A 238 4.15 7.77 -20.47
N THR A 239 3.66 6.81 -21.23
CA THR A 239 4.44 5.67 -21.70
C THR A 239 4.81 5.89 -23.16
N LYS A 240 5.70 5.06 -23.73
CA LYS A 240 6.15 5.22 -25.12
C LYS A 240 5.01 5.34 -26.14
N ASP A 241 3.87 4.70 -25.88
CA ASP A 241 2.74 4.59 -26.81
C ASP A 241 1.40 5.07 -26.21
N MET A 242 1.36 5.63 -25.00
CA MET A 242 0.09 6.01 -24.33
C MET A 242 0.19 7.12 -23.29
N GLN A 243 -0.94 7.77 -23.05
CA GLN A 243 -1.23 8.61 -21.89
C GLN A 243 -2.32 7.96 -21.02
N VAL A 244 -2.06 7.85 -19.72
CA VAL A 244 -3.05 7.44 -18.70
C VAL A 244 -3.20 8.59 -17.71
N LEU A 245 -4.43 9.06 -17.50
CA LEU A 245 -4.74 10.09 -16.52
C LEU A 245 -5.24 9.40 -15.25
N VAL A 246 -4.46 9.47 -14.18
CA VAL A 246 -4.82 8.92 -12.87
C VAL A 246 -5.31 10.05 -12.00
N SER A 247 -6.61 10.10 -11.73
CA SER A 247 -7.22 11.10 -10.86
C SER A 247 -7.38 10.54 -9.44
N ARG A 248 -6.83 11.24 -8.45
CA ARG A 248 -6.79 10.85 -7.03
C ARG A 248 -7.37 11.95 -6.16
N GLU A 249 -8.19 11.57 -5.19
CA GLU A 249 -8.83 12.52 -4.25
C GLU A 249 -8.53 12.10 -2.80
N GLY A 250 -7.44 12.59 -2.22
CA GLY A 250 -7.04 12.24 -0.86
C GLY A 250 -6.55 10.79 -0.75
N CYS A 251 -7.14 10.05 0.20
CA CYS A 251 -6.98 8.60 0.30
C CYS A 251 -8.08 7.81 -0.44
N ARG A 252 -8.97 8.47 -1.20
CA ARG A 252 -10.00 7.75 -1.96
C ARG A 252 -9.34 6.89 -3.03
N SER A 253 -9.98 5.76 -3.27
CA SER A 253 -9.91 4.97 -4.49
C SER A 253 -9.65 5.82 -5.74
N PRO A 254 -8.54 5.61 -6.48
CA PRO A 254 -8.26 6.41 -7.66
C PRO A 254 -9.34 6.19 -8.72
N SER A 255 -9.69 7.27 -9.39
CA SER A 255 -10.44 7.23 -10.63
C SER A 255 -9.47 7.24 -11.79
N LEU A 256 -9.56 6.24 -12.66
CA LEU A 256 -8.70 6.12 -13.84
C LEU A 256 -9.44 6.69 -15.04
N VAL A 257 -8.91 7.77 -15.60
CA VAL A 257 -9.41 8.42 -16.83
C VAL A 257 -8.48 8.02 -17.99
N LYS A 258 -9.06 7.52 -19.06
CA LYS A 258 -8.32 6.88 -20.16
C LYS A 258 -8.11 7.85 -21.32
N SER A 259 -7.00 7.66 -22.04
CA SER A 259 -6.87 8.17 -23.42
C SER A 259 -7.69 7.30 -24.40
N ALA A 260 -8.09 7.89 -25.53
CA ALA A 260 -8.92 7.24 -26.55
C ALA A 260 -8.22 5.99 -27.12
N GLY A 261 -8.94 4.85 -27.15
CA GLY A 261 -8.47 3.59 -27.77
C GLY A 261 -8.06 2.45 -26.82
N MET A 262 -8.11 2.65 -25.50
CA MET A 262 -7.88 1.57 -24.50
C MET A 262 -9.11 0.68 -24.30
N ARG A 263 -8.91 -0.64 -24.24
CA ARG A 263 -9.93 -1.61 -23.76
C ARG A 263 -9.74 -1.96 -22.28
N ASN A 264 -10.84 -2.30 -21.61
CA ASN A 264 -10.89 -2.66 -20.19
C ASN A 264 -10.36 -4.08 -19.94
N GLY A 265 -9.23 -4.21 -19.27
CA GLY A 265 -8.82 -5.46 -18.66
C GLY A 265 -9.37 -5.57 -17.24
N ILE A 266 -10.16 -6.63 -17.02
CA ILE A 266 -10.58 -7.27 -15.76
C ILE A 266 -10.65 -6.40 -14.52
N ALA A 267 -11.81 -6.39 -13.89
CA ALA A 267 -11.98 -5.96 -12.51
C ALA A 267 -12.08 -7.22 -11.63
N LEU A 268 -10.97 -7.70 -11.06
CA LEU A 268 -11.04 -8.78 -10.06
C LEU A 268 -11.71 -8.21 -8.80
N PHE A 269 -12.59 -8.96 -8.13
CA PHE A 269 -13.31 -8.51 -6.93
C PHE A 269 -13.39 -9.69 -5.96
N LEU A 270 -12.59 -9.76 -4.90
CA LEU A 270 -12.90 -10.66 -3.78
C LEU A 270 -12.41 -10.13 -2.42
N ARG A 271 -13.07 -10.62 -1.37
CA ARG A 271 -13.30 -10.01 -0.05
C ARG A 271 -12.16 -10.25 0.93
N GLY A 272 -11.16 -9.38 0.93
CA GLY A 272 -10.03 -9.46 1.87
C GLY A 272 -10.45 -9.31 3.34
N ARG A 273 -9.57 -9.68 4.27
CA ARG A 273 -9.77 -9.51 5.73
C ARG A 273 -8.87 -8.43 6.33
N LEU A 274 -8.44 -7.45 5.54
CA LEU A 274 -7.77 -6.28 6.10
C LEU A 274 -8.80 -5.42 6.85
N TRP A 275 -8.36 -4.80 7.94
CA TRP A 275 -9.18 -3.87 8.70
C TRP A 275 -9.38 -2.55 7.95
N PRO A 276 -10.43 -1.78 8.27
CA PRO A 276 -10.58 -0.43 7.71
C PRO A 276 -9.36 0.44 8.02
N LEU A 277 -8.86 1.17 7.01
CA LEU A 277 -7.69 2.04 7.19
C LEU A 277 -7.98 3.24 8.12
N GLU A 278 -9.24 3.66 8.19
CA GLU A 278 -9.71 4.72 9.10
C GLU A 278 -9.47 4.38 10.58
N ASP A 279 -9.48 3.09 10.93
CA ASP A 279 -9.15 2.64 12.29
C ASP A 279 -7.64 2.75 12.59
N LEU A 280 -6.80 2.77 11.55
CA LEU A 280 -5.35 2.94 11.66
C LEU A 280 -4.98 4.43 11.77
N THR A 281 -5.66 5.30 11.03
CA THR A 281 -5.31 6.72 10.98
C THR A 281 -6.48 7.60 10.55
N ASP A 282 -6.59 8.77 11.16
CA ASP A 282 -7.53 9.83 10.75
C ASP A 282 -7.22 10.40 9.35
N CYS A 283 -6.11 10.01 8.71
CA CYS A 283 -5.71 10.47 7.37
C CYS A 283 -6.73 10.18 6.29
N CYS A 284 -7.46 9.07 6.43
CA CYS A 284 -8.33 8.54 5.40
C CYS A 284 -9.71 8.33 6.02
N GLY A 285 -10.52 9.41 6.12
CA GLY A 285 -11.84 9.34 6.75
C GLY A 285 -12.85 8.45 6.00
N ALA A 286 -13.97 8.11 6.65
CA ALA A 286 -15.03 7.21 6.17
C ALA A 286 -15.61 7.48 4.77
N SER A 287 -15.41 8.69 4.24
CA SER A 287 -15.84 9.07 2.90
C SER A 287 -14.92 8.54 1.78
N ALA A 288 -13.80 7.88 2.12
CA ALA A 288 -12.84 7.34 1.16
C ALA A 288 -13.42 6.26 0.20
N PHE A 289 -14.63 5.78 0.50
CA PHE A 289 -15.21 4.56 -0.05
C PHE A 289 -16.68 4.75 -0.45
N SER A 290 -16.97 5.55 -1.49
CA SER A 290 -18.30 5.58 -2.10
C SER A 290 -18.57 4.28 -2.85
N ARG A 291 -19.53 3.47 -2.38
CA ARG A 291 -19.97 2.23 -3.06
C ARG A 291 -20.61 2.56 -4.41
N GLU A 292 -19.96 2.20 -5.51
CA GLU A 292 -20.50 2.34 -6.86
C GLU A 292 -21.59 1.29 -7.16
N SER A 293 -21.73 0.28 -6.30
CA SER A 293 -22.72 -0.81 -6.42
C SER A 293 -23.01 -1.47 -5.05
N PRO A 294 -24.19 -2.08 -4.82
CA PRO A 294 -24.44 -2.88 -3.61
C PRO A 294 -23.58 -4.15 -3.51
N GLY A 295 -22.82 -4.49 -4.55
CA GLY A 295 -21.82 -5.56 -4.52
C GLY A 295 -20.68 -5.29 -3.52
N SER A 296 -20.20 -6.35 -2.86
CA SER A 296 -19.09 -6.25 -1.90
C SER A 296 -17.80 -5.75 -2.57
N GLY A 297 -17.15 -4.70 -2.02
CA GLY A 297 -15.88 -4.16 -2.55
C GLY A 297 -16.00 -3.10 -3.66
N SER A 298 -17.21 -2.70 -4.05
CA SER A 298 -17.52 -1.67 -5.07
C SER A 298 -17.05 -0.25 -4.76
N HIS A 299 -16.39 -0.04 -3.62
CA HIS A 299 -15.97 1.27 -3.13
C HIS A 299 -14.49 1.57 -3.37
N LEU A 300 -13.74 0.61 -3.94
CA LEU A 300 -12.28 0.65 -3.99
C LEU A 300 -11.68 1.22 -5.28
N LEU A 301 -12.45 1.38 -6.38
CA LEU A 301 -12.04 2.01 -7.65
C LEU A 301 -13.29 2.38 -8.49
N SER A 302 -13.39 3.61 -9.02
CA SER A 302 -14.44 4.03 -9.99
C SER A 302 -13.82 4.25 -11.38
N THR A 303 -14.42 3.67 -12.43
CA THR A 303 -14.01 3.92 -13.81
C THR A 303 -15.03 4.82 -14.50
N GLN A 304 -14.72 6.10 -14.69
CA GLN A 304 -15.54 6.97 -15.53
C GLN A 304 -15.15 6.79 -17.01
N ARG A 305 -16.14 6.51 -17.87
CA ARG A 305 -15.98 6.74 -19.32
C ARG A 305 -15.97 8.26 -19.53
N VAL A 306 -14.98 8.77 -20.26
CA VAL A 306 -15.02 10.14 -20.77
C VAL A 306 -16.23 10.26 -21.68
N SER A 307 -17.30 10.92 -21.24
CA SER A 307 -18.11 11.71 -22.16
C SER A 307 -17.21 12.85 -22.61
N SER A 308 -16.98 12.97 -23.92
CA SER A 308 -16.19 14.04 -24.52
C SER A 308 -16.43 15.36 -23.77
N PRO A 309 -15.38 16.07 -23.32
CA PRO A 309 -15.60 17.36 -22.68
C PRO A 309 -16.35 18.25 -23.67
N SER A 310 -17.54 18.71 -23.26
CA SER A 310 -18.18 19.83 -23.93
C SER A 310 -17.21 21.00 -23.89
N VAL A 311 -16.98 21.64 -25.02
CA VAL A 311 -16.04 22.76 -25.27
C VAL A 311 -16.37 24.03 -24.43
N ALA A 312 -17.25 23.93 -23.42
CA ALA A 312 -17.78 25.06 -22.67
C ALA A 312 -17.12 25.32 -21.31
N GLU A 313 -16.22 24.47 -20.81
CA GLU A 313 -15.57 24.66 -19.50
C GLU A 313 -14.04 24.59 -19.61
N LEU A 314 -13.46 25.55 -20.34
CA LEU A 314 -12.08 25.97 -20.12
C LEU A 314 -12.11 27.38 -19.51
N PRO A 315 -11.41 27.64 -18.40
CA PRO A 315 -11.27 29.00 -17.89
C PRO A 315 -10.54 29.83 -18.95
N ALA A 316 -11.10 31.00 -19.26
CA ALA A 316 -10.57 31.93 -20.23
C ALA A 316 -9.10 32.27 -19.91
N GLU A 317 -8.24 31.97 -20.87
CA GLU A 317 -6.88 32.47 -20.95
C GLU A 317 -6.96 34.01 -21.01
N ASN A 318 -6.49 34.68 -19.95
CA ASN A 318 -6.36 36.13 -19.96
C ASN A 318 -5.18 36.50 -20.88
N ARG A 319 -5.50 37.28 -21.92
CA ARG A 319 -4.55 38.06 -22.72
C ARG A 319 -3.71 39.00 -21.85
#